data_AF-A0A2V8R0H0-F1
#
_entry.id   AF-A0A2V8R0H0-F1
#
_cell.length_a   1.000
_cell.length_b   1.000
_cell.length_c   1.000
_cell.angle_alpha   90.00
_cell.angle_beta   90.00
_cell.angle_gamma   90.00
#
_symmetry.space_group_name_H-M   'P 1'
#
loop_
_entity.id
_entity.type
_entity.pdbx_description
1 polymer ?
#
loop_
_entity_poly.entity_id
_entity_poly.type
_entity_poly.pdbx_seq_one_letter_code
_entity_poly.pdbx_strand_id
1 'polypeptide(L)'
;MKVQTRLFLLLVLALLCSSLITCKRHQSPPVLEAVDPIDRRSDLPVGAPISRDLDEIKRGGTLTVLAPYNSTTYFVYRGEPFGYEYELLQSFARDQGLTLKMVVVTDLKSIYSMLNRGEGDVDDAQRLAEKYGGNPKSWEDVSYWLLQESTQQYIADPVVKFGFCRGLEPVIYVTFILKRFDHYKQFVVGQ
;
A
#
# COMPACT_ATOMS: atom_id res chain seq x y z
N MET A 1 19.93 52.89 -33.52
CA MET A 1 20.65 51.66 -33.07
C MET A 1 20.38 51.23 -31.62
N LYS A 2 20.09 52.11 -30.64
CA LYS A 2 19.90 51.71 -29.22
C LYS A 2 18.64 50.87 -28.90
N VAL A 3 17.57 50.98 -29.69
CA VAL A 3 16.30 50.26 -29.45
C VAL A 3 16.39 48.77 -29.80
N GLN A 4 17.05 48.45 -30.92
CA GLN A 4 17.30 47.08 -31.38
C GLN A 4 18.12 46.27 -30.35
N THR A 5 19.13 46.91 -29.74
CA THR A 5 19.97 46.26 -28.71
C THR A 5 19.20 45.96 -27.42
N ARG A 6 18.25 46.83 -27.02
CA ARG A 6 17.42 46.60 -25.83
C ARG A 6 16.39 45.50 -26.04
N LEU A 7 15.79 45.43 -27.22
CA LEU A 7 14.82 44.38 -27.58
C LEU A 7 15.50 43.00 -27.64
N PHE A 8 16.71 42.94 -28.22
CA PHE A 8 17.49 41.70 -28.27
C PHE A 8 17.93 41.23 -26.88
N LEU A 9 18.36 42.16 -26.00
CA LEU A 9 18.75 41.84 -24.63
C LEU A 9 17.56 41.29 -23.80
N LEU A 10 16.35 41.84 -23.99
CA LEU A 10 15.14 41.37 -23.31
C LEU A 10 14.70 39.98 -23.80
N LEU A 11 14.82 39.69 -25.10
CA LEU A 11 14.51 38.37 -25.66
C LEU A 11 15.50 37.29 -25.17
N VAL A 12 16.79 37.63 -25.08
CA VAL A 12 17.81 36.71 -24.54
C VAL A 12 17.60 36.45 -23.05
N LEU A 13 17.22 37.47 -22.26
CA LEU A 13 16.88 37.29 -20.84
C LEU A 13 15.65 36.39 -20.66
N ALA A 14 14.62 36.56 -21.48
CA ALA A 14 13.40 35.75 -21.42
C ALA A 14 13.66 34.27 -21.78
N LEU A 15 14.51 34.01 -22.77
CA LEU A 15 14.95 32.65 -23.15
C LEU A 15 15.78 31.99 -22.03
N LEU A 16 16.69 32.72 -21.38
CA LEU A 16 17.45 32.23 -20.22
C LEU A 16 16.55 31.94 -19.00
N CYS A 17 15.52 32.76 -18.77
CA CYS A 17 14.54 32.50 -17.71
C CYS A 17 13.68 31.24 -18.00
N SER A 18 13.36 30.96 -19.26
CA SER A 18 12.57 29.77 -19.63
C SER A 18 13.31 28.44 -19.41
N SER A 19 14.65 28.43 -19.47
CA SER A 19 15.46 27.25 -19.16
C SER A 19 15.62 26.94 -17.67
N LEU A 20 15.26 27.87 -16.78
CA LEU A 20 15.37 27.69 -15.33
C LEU A 20 14.07 27.20 -14.65
N ILE A 21 12.98 27.04 -15.41
CA ILE A 21 11.67 26.63 -14.86
C ILE A 21 11.45 25.11 -14.96
N THR A 22 12.28 24.36 -15.71
CA THR A 22 12.25 22.88 -15.67
C THR A 22 13.17 22.35 -14.57
N CYS A 23 12.91 22.76 -13.34
CA CYS A 23 13.28 21.94 -12.20
C CYS A 23 12.19 20.88 -12.10
N LYS A 24 12.41 19.68 -12.67
CA LYS A 24 11.66 18.50 -12.24
C LYS A 24 11.79 18.47 -10.73
N ARG A 25 10.68 18.67 -10.03
CA ARG A 25 10.58 18.59 -8.57
C ARG A 25 11.06 17.19 -8.20
N HIS A 26 12.33 17.06 -7.87
CA HIS A 26 12.85 15.86 -7.24
C HIS A 26 12.24 15.91 -5.84
N GLN A 27 11.08 15.27 -5.68
CA GLN A 27 10.56 15.00 -4.36
C GLN A 27 11.68 14.24 -3.65
N SER A 28 12.28 14.91 -2.67
CA SER A 28 13.14 14.26 -1.70
C SER A 28 12.39 13.04 -1.19
N PRO A 29 13.03 11.86 -1.11
CA PRO A 29 12.37 10.68 -0.55
C PRO A 29 11.76 11.07 0.81
N PRO A 30 10.53 10.60 1.12
CA PRO A 30 9.89 10.93 2.38
C PRO A 30 10.84 10.61 3.52
N VAL A 31 10.99 11.57 4.43
CA VAL A 31 11.82 11.42 5.62
C VAL A 31 11.24 10.26 6.41
N LEU A 32 11.98 9.16 6.51
CA LEU A 32 11.66 8.05 7.39
C LEU A 32 11.66 8.58 8.83
N GLU A 33 10.49 8.66 9.45
CA GLU A 33 10.41 8.92 10.89
C GLU A 33 11.12 7.79 11.66
N ALA A 34 11.80 8.15 12.74
CA ALA A 34 12.58 7.23 13.55
C ALA A 34 11.71 6.08 14.07
N VAL A 35 12.04 4.85 13.64
CA VAL A 35 11.44 3.56 14.05
C VAL A 35 9.91 3.62 14.18
N ASP A 36 9.24 3.22 13.09
CA ASP A 36 7.80 3.03 13.03
C ASP A 36 7.21 2.36 14.30
N PRO A 37 6.04 2.83 14.79
CA PRO A 37 5.49 2.40 16.05
C PRO A 37 5.20 0.89 16.09
N ILE A 38 5.65 0.24 17.17
CA ILE A 38 5.32 -1.15 17.47
C ILE A 38 3.99 -1.17 18.23
N ASP A 39 2.94 -1.70 17.61
CA ASP A 39 1.66 -1.96 18.25
C ASP A 39 1.67 -3.32 18.94
N ARG A 40 1.43 -3.29 20.25
CA ARG A 40 1.40 -4.47 21.13
C ARG A 40 0.01 -4.83 21.62
N ARG A 41 -1.05 -4.16 21.12
CA ARG A 41 -2.44 -4.50 21.46
C ARG A 41 -2.72 -5.92 20.97
N SER A 42 -3.30 -6.73 21.85
CA SER A 42 -3.72 -8.10 21.56
C SER A 42 -5.22 -8.26 21.82
N ASP A 43 -5.80 -9.32 21.28
CA ASP A 43 -7.17 -9.77 21.57
C ASP A 43 -8.23 -8.70 21.30
N LEU A 44 -8.00 -7.86 20.27
CA LEU A 44 -8.92 -6.81 19.90
C LEU A 44 -10.23 -7.40 19.34
N PRO A 45 -11.41 -6.97 19.83
CA PRO A 45 -12.68 -7.44 19.30
C PRO A 45 -12.84 -7.00 17.84
N VAL A 46 -13.28 -7.91 16.98
CA VAL A 46 -13.48 -7.63 15.56
C VAL A 46 -14.79 -6.83 15.39
N GLY A 47 -14.65 -5.53 15.12
CA GLY A 47 -15.78 -4.64 14.83
C GLY A 47 -16.25 -4.71 13.38
N ALA A 48 -17.28 -3.93 13.04
CA ALA A 48 -17.73 -3.76 11.65
C ALA A 48 -16.67 -3.02 10.82
N PRO A 49 -16.47 -3.35 9.53
CA PRO A 49 -15.50 -2.67 8.67
C PRO A 49 -15.85 -1.21 8.44
N ILE A 50 -14.85 -0.33 8.42
CA ILE A 50 -15.02 1.02 7.88
C ILE A 50 -14.88 1.01 6.36
N SER A 51 -15.58 1.94 5.69
CA SER A 51 -15.35 2.22 4.27
C SER A 51 -14.36 3.37 4.17
N ARG A 52 -13.12 3.07 3.73
CA ARG A 52 -12.08 4.05 3.46
C ARG A 52 -11.37 3.66 2.18
N ASP A 53 -11.12 4.67 1.36
CA ASP A 53 -10.94 4.53 -0.07
C ASP A 53 -9.60 5.18 -0.50
N LEU A 54 -9.01 4.82 -1.65
CA LEU A 54 -7.69 5.37 -2.05
C LEU A 54 -7.69 6.89 -2.16
N ASP A 55 -8.80 7.50 -2.61
CA ASP A 55 -8.90 8.96 -2.68
C ASP A 55 -8.95 9.57 -1.27
N GLU A 56 -9.61 8.92 -0.31
CA GLU A 56 -9.58 9.30 1.10
C GLU A 56 -8.18 9.20 1.70
N ILE A 57 -7.43 8.15 1.34
CA ILE A 57 -6.05 7.94 1.78
C ILE A 57 -5.14 9.02 1.17
N LYS A 58 -5.32 9.34 -0.11
CA LYS A 58 -4.62 10.43 -0.80
C LYS A 58 -4.95 11.80 -0.24
N ARG A 59 -6.21 12.04 0.16
CA ARG A 59 -6.60 13.23 0.95
C ARG A 59 -5.88 13.29 2.30
N GLY A 60 -5.68 12.14 2.95
CA GLY A 60 -4.94 12.03 4.21
C GLY A 60 -3.42 12.15 4.06
N GLY A 61 -2.87 11.85 2.89
CA GLY A 61 -1.43 11.98 2.58
C GLY A 61 -0.53 10.89 3.16
N THR A 62 -1.09 9.89 3.84
CA THR A 62 -0.33 8.80 4.48
C THR A 62 -0.96 7.44 4.22
N LEU A 63 -0.16 6.52 3.69
CA LEU A 63 -0.47 5.10 3.62
C LEU A 63 0.03 4.42 4.90
N THR A 64 -0.89 4.00 5.77
CA THR A 64 -0.54 3.28 7.00
C THR A 64 -0.66 1.79 6.75
N VAL A 65 0.42 1.03 7.00
CA VAL A 65 0.47 -0.40 6.74
C VAL A 65 0.72 -1.15 8.04
N LEU A 66 -0.20 -2.06 8.39
CA LEU A 66 -0.04 -2.99 9.51
C LEU A 66 0.75 -4.21 9.05
N ALA A 67 1.87 -4.48 9.69
CA ALA A 67 2.77 -5.52 9.22
C ALA A 67 3.49 -6.25 10.37
N PRO A 68 3.68 -7.58 10.29
CA PRO A 68 4.54 -8.28 11.25
C PRO A 68 6.02 -7.93 11.05
N TYR A 69 6.80 -7.96 12.14
CA TYR A 69 8.25 -7.76 12.07
C TYR A 69 8.97 -9.04 11.64
N ASN A 70 9.41 -9.11 10.38
CA ASN A 70 10.16 -10.26 9.85
C ASN A 70 11.02 -9.87 8.63
N SER A 71 11.93 -10.76 8.22
CA SER A 71 12.90 -10.50 7.14
C SER A 71 12.31 -10.30 5.74
N THR A 72 11.07 -10.72 5.51
CA THR A 72 10.39 -10.65 4.20
C THR A 72 9.55 -9.38 4.11
N THR A 73 8.85 -9.05 5.19
CA THR A 73 7.88 -7.96 5.25
C THR A 73 8.53 -6.62 5.59
N TYR A 74 8.95 -6.47 6.84
CA TYR A 74 9.53 -5.25 7.39
C TYR A 74 10.41 -5.59 8.59
N PHE A 75 11.66 -5.13 8.56
CA PHE A 75 12.59 -5.21 9.68
C PHE A 75 13.55 -4.03 9.63
N VAL A 76 14.13 -3.68 10.78
CA VAL A 76 15.13 -2.62 10.88
C VAL A 76 16.50 -3.25 11.06
N TYR A 77 17.45 -2.89 10.20
CA TYR A 77 18.85 -3.30 10.28
C TYR A 77 19.75 -2.07 10.30
N ARG A 78 20.55 -1.93 11.36
CA ARG A 78 21.43 -0.77 11.60
C ARG A 78 20.71 0.60 11.51
N GLY A 79 19.46 0.64 11.94
CA GLY A 79 18.64 1.85 11.93
C GLY A 79 17.91 2.11 10.61
N GLU A 80 18.17 1.32 9.57
CA GLU A 80 17.51 1.43 8.28
C GLU A 80 16.41 0.36 8.13
N PRO A 81 15.23 0.71 7.60
CA PRO A 81 14.18 -0.25 7.30
C PRO A 81 14.50 -1.04 6.04
N PHE A 82 14.25 -2.34 6.09
CA PHE A 82 14.42 -3.28 5.00
C PHE A 82 13.23 -4.23 4.96
N GLY A 83 13.06 -4.88 3.81
CA GLY A 83 12.01 -5.86 3.58
C GLY A 83 11.53 -5.75 2.14
N TYR A 84 11.26 -6.89 1.52
CA TYR A 84 10.79 -6.91 0.14
C TYR A 84 9.45 -6.19 0.01
N GLU A 85 8.50 -6.49 0.92
CA GLU A 85 7.19 -5.83 0.93
C GLU A 85 7.32 -4.34 1.28
N TYR A 86 8.18 -3.99 2.24
CA TYR A 86 8.48 -2.60 2.55
C TYR A 86 8.97 -1.82 1.31
N GLU A 87 9.88 -2.38 0.51
CA GLU A 87 10.38 -1.73 -0.70
C GLU A 87 9.29 -1.54 -1.76
N LEU A 88 8.43 -2.55 -1.95
CA LEU A 88 7.28 -2.46 -2.84
C LEU A 88 6.29 -1.38 -2.40
N LEU A 89 5.94 -1.36 -1.12
CA LEU A 89 5.04 -0.37 -0.53
C LEU A 89 5.63 1.03 -0.59
N GLN A 90 6.94 1.15 -0.40
CA GLN A 90 7.65 2.41 -0.48
C GLN A 90 7.66 2.95 -1.91
N SER A 91 7.81 2.09 -2.92
CA SER A 91 7.67 2.45 -4.33
C SER A 91 6.24 2.89 -4.64
N PHE A 92 5.24 2.11 -4.22
CA PHE A 92 3.83 2.43 -4.44
C PHE A 92 3.45 3.77 -3.78
N ALA A 93 3.81 3.98 -2.52
CA ALA A 93 3.52 5.22 -1.81
C ALA A 93 4.16 6.42 -2.54
N ARG A 94 5.39 6.27 -3.02
CA ARG A 94 6.07 7.31 -3.82
C ARG A 94 5.33 7.62 -5.12
N ASP A 95 4.92 6.59 -5.85
CA ASP A 95 4.19 6.75 -7.12
C ASP A 95 2.82 7.42 -6.91
N GLN A 96 2.20 7.21 -5.75
CA GLN A 96 0.93 7.83 -5.37
C GLN A 96 1.08 9.20 -4.68
N GLY A 97 2.30 9.65 -4.38
CA GLY A 97 2.55 10.88 -3.64
C GLY A 97 2.17 10.81 -2.15
N LEU A 98 2.20 9.62 -1.56
CA LEU A 98 1.86 9.31 -0.18
C LEU A 98 3.12 9.15 0.69
N THR A 99 2.98 9.47 1.98
CA THR A 99 3.96 9.07 2.99
C THR A 99 3.67 7.64 3.43
N LEU A 100 4.66 6.75 3.38
CA LEU A 100 4.51 5.41 3.94
C LEU A 100 4.74 5.47 5.46
N LYS A 101 3.84 4.86 6.22
CA LYS A 101 3.97 4.66 7.66
C LYS A 101 3.77 3.17 7.95
N MET A 102 4.80 2.49 8.43
CA MET A 102 4.64 1.11 8.89
C MET A 102 4.13 1.10 10.33
N VAL A 103 3.34 0.11 10.69
CA VAL A 103 2.94 -0.17 12.06
C VAL A 103 3.23 -1.64 12.31
N VAL A 104 4.19 -1.88 13.20
CA VAL A 104 4.61 -3.25 13.49
C VAL A 104 3.60 -3.89 14.42
N VAL A 105 2.91 -4.93 13.97
CA VAL A 105 1.89 -5.63 14.77
C VAL A 105 2.46 -6.93 15.33
N THR A 106 2.37 -7.12 16.65
CA THR A 106 2.88 -8.33 17.31
C THR A 106 1.86 -9.48 17.36
N ASP A 107 0.55 -9.17 17.35
CA ASP A 107 -0.52 -10.16 17.32
C ASP A 107 -1.24 -10.15 15.97
N LEU A 108 -0.97 -11.16 15.14
CA LEU A 108 -1.58 -11.29 13.81
C LEU A 108 -3.11 -11.37 13.85
N LYS A 109 -3.71 -11.87 14.94
CA LYS A 109 -5.18 -11.96 15.06
C LYS A 109 -5.82 -10.57 15.17
N SER A 110 -5.11 -9.63 15.79
CA SER A 110 -5.57 -8.26 16.00
C SER A 110 -5.57 -7.42 14.71
N ILE A 111 -4.83 -7.83 13.66
CA ILE A 111 -4.79 -7.13 12.37
C ILE A 111 -6.18 -6.98 11.76
N TYR A 112 -7.04 -7.99 11.83
CA TYR A 112 -8.40 -7.91 11.27
C TYR A 112 -9.27 -6.88 11.99
N SER A 113 -9.15 -6.79 13.33
CA SER A 113 -9.85 -5.75 14.10
C SER A 113 -9.34 -4.36 13.74
N MET A 114 -8.02 -4.22 13.58
CA MET A 114 -7.38 -2.96 13.21
C MET A 114 -7.78 -2.53 11.78
N LEU A 115 -7.76 -3.43 10.80
CA LEU A 115 -8.25 -3.17 9.43
C LEU A 115 -9.70 -2.69 9.45
N ASN A 116 -10.58 -3.39 10.18
CA ASN A 116 -11.99 -2.99 10.27
C ASN A 116 -12.19 -1.64 10.95
N ARG A 117 -11.23 -1.19 11.77
CA ARG A 117 -11.20 0.15 12.37
C ARG A 117 -10.53 1.20 11.47
N GLY A 118 -10.09 0.82 10.27
CA GLY A 118 -9.47 1.72 9.30
C GLY A 118 -7.97 1.82 9.36
N GLU A 119 -7.34 0.84 10.00
CA GLU A 119 -5.91 0.86 10.23
C GLU A 119 -5.13 0.20 9.05
N GLY A 120 -5.80 -0.23 7.94
CA GLY A 120 -5.20 -0.63 6.64
C GLY A 120 -6.22 -1.05 5.54
N ASP A 121 -5.77 -1.40 4.32
CA ASP A 121 -6.58 -1.31 3.07
C ASP A 121 -6.62 -2.59 2.19
N VAL A 122 -7.79 -3.29 2.09
CA VAL A 122 -8.11 -4.36 1.09
C VAL A 122 -9.65 -4.46 0.89
N ASP A 123 -10.23 -3.63 0.03
CA ASP A 123 -11.68 -3.34 0.09
C ASP A 123 -12.47 -3.69 -1.20
N ASP A 124 -11.87 -3.68 -2.41
CA ASP A 124 -12.59 -3.98 -3.65
C ASP A 124 -12.83 -5.48 -3.90
N ALA A 125 -11.87 -6.34 -3.58
CA ALA A 125 -12.00 -7.78 -3.81
C ALA A 125 -13.11 -8.41 -2.95
N GLN A 126 -13.35 -7.83 -1.77
CA GLN A 126 -14.47 -8.22 -0.90
C GLN A 126 -15.82 -7.84 -1.53
N ARG A 127 -15.93 -6.66 -2.14
CA ARG A 127 -17.15 -6.23 -2.85
C ARG A 127 -17.47 -7.11 -4.05
N LEU A 128 -16.44 -7.50 -4.80
CA LEU A 128 -16.59 -8.45 -5.90
C LEU A 128 -17.04 -9.82 -5.39
N ALA A 129 -16.43 -10.32 -4.30
CA ALA A 129 -16.86 -11.55 -3.65
C ALA A 129 -18.35 -11.51 -3.29
N GLU A 130 -18.79 -10.44 -2.63
CA GLU A 130 -20.19 -10.27 -2.23
C GLU A 130 -21.13 -10.15 -3.45
N LYS A 131 -20.77 -9.34 -4.46
CA LYS A 131 -21.59 -9.13 -5.67
C LYS A 131 -21.84 -10.44 -6.41
N TYR A 132 -20.83 -11.27 -6.53
CA TYR A 132 -20.88 -12.51 -7.29
C TYR A 132 -21.26 -13.73 -6.42
N GLY A 133 -21.78 -13.50 -5.22
CA GLY A 133 -22.37 -14.54 -4.37
C GLY A 133 -21.36 -15.38 -3.56
N GLY A 134 -20.09 -14.96 -3.53
CA GLY A 134 -19.08 -15.49 -2.63
C GLY A 134 -19.15 -14.87 -1.24
N ASN A 135 -18.36 -15.40 -0.32
CA ASN A 135 -18.24 -14.89 1.03
C ASN A 135 -17.10 -13.84 1.10
N PRO A 136 -17.41 -12.56 1.35
CA PRO A 136 -16.38 -11.50 1.43
C PRO A 136 -15.42 -11.67 2.63
N LYS A 137 -15.71 -12.61 3.53
CA LYS A 137 -14.88 -12.94 4.69
C LYS A 137 -14.10 -14.25 4.54
N SER A 138 -14.28 -14.99 3.44
CA SER A 138 -13.48 -16.18 3.13
C SER A 138 -12.26 -15.78 2.32
N TRP A 139 -11.08 -16.25 2.74
CA TRP A 139 -9.85 -16.01 1.98
C TRP A 139 -9.89 -16.68 0.60
N GLU A 140 -10.49 -17.87 0.50
CA GLU A 140 -10.64 -18.58 -0.76
C GLU A 140 -11.44 -17.74 -1.78
N ASP A 141 -12.56 -17.17 -1.34
CA ASP A 141 -13.39 -16.33 -2.20
C ASP A 141 -12.73 -14.98 -2.51
N VAL A 142 -12.15 -14.31 -1.51
CA VAL A 142 -11.50 -13.00 -1.69
C VAL A 142 -10.23 -13.12 -2.56
N SER A 143 -9.45 -14.18 -2.39
CA SER A 143 -8.23 -14.41 -3.18
C SER A 143 -8.54 -14.66 -4.66
N TYR A 144 -9.65 -15.32 -4.96
CA TYR A 144 -10.12 -15.45 -6.34
C TYR A 144 -10.34 -14.07 -6.97
N TRP A 145 -11.04 -13.17 -6.28
CA TRP A 145 -11.36 -11.83 -6.80
C TRP A 145 -10.15 -10.90 -6.89
N LEU A 146 -9.19 -11.00 -5.97
CA LEU A 146 -7.90 -10.32 -6.08
C LEU A 146 -7.18 -10.66 -7.40
N LEU A 147 -7.24 -11.93 -7.84
CA LEU A 147 -6.66 -12.32 -9.12
C LEU A 147 -7.44 -11.74 -10.31
N GLN A 148 -8.77 -11.69 -10.21
CA GLN A 148 -9.65 -11.20 -11.27
C GLN A 148 -9.59 -9.69 -11.48
N GLU A 149 -9.24 -8.90 -10.45
CA GLU A 149 -9.05 -7.44 -10.54
C GLU A 149 -7.94 -7.01 -11.50
N SER A 150 -7.05 -7.94 -11.88
CA SER A 150 -6.05 -7.69 -12.91
C SER A 150 -6.60 -7.78 -14.35
N THR A 151 -7.83 -8.27 -14.51
CA THR A 151 -8.44 -8.50 -15.82
C THR A 151 -9.36 -7.35 -16.24
N GLN A 152 -9.33 -7.03 -17.53
CA GLN A 152 -10.07 -5.88 -18.09
C GLN A 152 -11.60 -5.98 -17.93
N GLN A 153 -12.12 -7.18 -17.70
CA GLN A 153 -13.55 -7.43 -17.52
C GLN A 153 -14.07 -6.92 -16.16
N TYR A 154 -13.30 -7.08 -15.08
CA TYR A 154 -13.77 -6.80 -13.72
C TYR A 154 -13.31 -5.44 -13.18
N ILE A 155 -12.28 -4.83 -13.76
CA ILE A 155 -11.84 -3.46 -13.41
C ILE A 155 -12.97 -2.44 -13.62
N ALA A 156 -13.79 -2.64 -14.65
CA ALA A 156 -14.90 -1.75 -14.99
C ALA A 156 -16.19 -2.08 -14.24
N ASP A 157 -16.16 -3.05 -13.31
CA ASP A 157 -17.34 -3.42 -12.55
C ASP A 157 -17.79 -2.27 -11.64
N PRO A 158 -19.09 -1.91 -11.61
CA PRO A 158 -19.58 -0.79 -10.80
C PRO A 158 -19.35 -0.93 -9.28
N VAL A 159 -19.04 -2.13 -8.77
CA VAL A 159 -18.69 -2.31 -7.34
C VAL A 159 -17.21 -2.09 -7.06
N VAL A 160 -16.36 -2.07 -8.08
CA VAL A 160 -14.92 -1.81 -7.98
C VAL A 160 -14.70 -0.31 -7.98
N LYS A 161 -14.16 0.22 -6.87
CA LYS A 161 -13.99 1.67 -6.69
C LYS A 161 -12.59 2.15 -7.07
N PHE A 162 -11.57 1.33 -6.87
CA PHE A 162 -10.16 1.69 -7.00
C PHE A 162 -9.53 1.17 -8.29
N GLY A 163 -10.18 0.22 -8.95
CA GLY A 163 -9.80 -0.24 -10.29
C GLY A 163 -8.74 -1.34 -10.25
N PHE A 164 -7.77 -1.26 -11.16
CA PHE A 164 -6.79 -2.33 -11.39
C PHE A 164 -5.91 -2.60 -10.17
N CYS A 165 -5.89 -3.86 -9.73
CA CYS A 165 -4.97 -4.38 -8.72
C CYS A 165 -4.19 -5.58 -9.27
N ARG A 166 -2.90 -5.70 -8.92
CA ARG A 166 -2.12 -6.93 -9.15
C ARG A 166 -2.26 -7.84 -7.95
N GLY A 167 -3.31 -8.65 -7.94
CA GLY A 167 -3.57 -9.57 -6.83
C GLY A 167 -2.74 -10.85 -6.82
N LEU A 168 -1.92 -11.13 -7.84
CA LEU A 168 -1.17 -12.39 -7.93
C LEU A 168 -0.15 -12.53 -6.80
N GLU A 169 0.70 -11.51 -6.63
CA GLU A 169 1.76 -11.46 -5.62
C GLU A 169 1.21 -11.60 -4.18
N PRO A 170 0.19 -10.84 -3.74
CA PRO A 170 -0.37 -11.00 -2.40
C PRO A 170 -1.07 -12.35 -2.22
N VAL A 171 -1.75 -12.89 -3.24
CA VAL A 171 -2.37 -14.22 -3.15
C VAL A 171 -1.33 -15.33 -3.01
N ILE A 172 -0.24 -15.27 -3.79
CA ILE A 172 0.89 -16.19 -3.69
C ILE A 172 1.53 -16.13 -2.30
N TYR A 173 1.75 -14.92 -1.79
CA TYR A 173 2.36 -14.71 -0.48
C TYR A 173 1.56 -15.37 0.64
N VAL A 174 0.26 -15.07 0.74
CA VAL A 174 -0.62 -15.67 1.76
C VAL A 174 -0.72 -17.19 1.57
N THR A 175 -0.77 -17.67 0.33
CA THR A 175 -0.75 -19.11 0.03
C THR A 175 0.48 -19.80 0.64
N PHE A 176 1.66 -19.19 0.53
CA PHE A 176 2.87 -19.75 1.13
C PHE A 176 2.86 -19.73 2.67
N ILE A 177 2.29 -18.69 3.28
CA ILE A 177 2.10 -18.63 4.73
C ILE A 177 1.19 -19.76 5.20
N LEU A 178 0.03 -19.93 4.57
CA LEU A 178 -0.94 -20.97 4.95
C LEU A 178 -0.36 -22.37 4.77
N LYS A 179 0.31 -22.64 3.64
CA LYS A 179 1.03 -23.91 3.42
C LYS A 179 2.06 -24.21 4.50
N ARG A 180 2.85 -23.19 4.90
CA ARG A 180 3.87 -23.34 5.95
C ARG A 180 3.23 -23.55 7.32
N PHE A 181 2.15 -22.86 7.63
CA PHE A 181 1.40 -23.03 8.87
C PHE A 181 0.81 -24.44 8.98
N ASP A 182 0.20 -24.95 7.91
CA ASP A 182 -0.34 -26.31 7.89
C ASP A 182 0.77 -27.36 7.98
N HIS A 183 1.93 -27.10 7.38
CA HIS A 183 3.12 -27.93 7.58
C HIS A 183 3.56 -27.95 9.06
N TYR A 184 3.58 -26.80 9.75
CA TYR A 184 3.95 -26.74 11.17
C TYR A 184 2.94 -27.41 12.09
N LYS A 185 1.64 -27.34 11.80
CA LYS A 185 0.61 -28.07 12.58
C LYS A 185 0.89 -29.57 12.66
N GLN A 186 1.43 -30.17 11.60
CA GLN A 186 1.74 -31.60 11.56
C GLN A 186 2.78 -32.00 12.62
N PHE A 187 3.68 -31.08 13.01
CA PHE A 187 4.70 -31.35 14.03
C PHE A 187 4.24 -31.05 15.46
N VAL A 188 3.22 -30.22 15.64
CA VAL A 188 2.71 -29.83 16.97
C VAL A 188 1.69 -30.85 17.50
N VAL A 189 0.93 -31.51 16.63
CA VAL A 189 -0.11 -32.49 17.02
C VAL A 189 0.47 -33.90 17.19
N GLY A 190 1.76 -34.10 16.89
CA GLY A 190 2.47 -35.38 16.99
C GLY A 190 3.23 -35.63 18.30
N GLN A 191 2.91 -34.93 19.39
CA GLN A 191 3.42 -35.21 20.75
C GLN A 191 2.28 -35.39 21.75
#